data_AF-A0AAD6L9H2-F1
#
_entry.id   AF-A0AAD6L9H2-F1
#
_cell.length_a   1.000
_cell.length_b   1.000
_cell.length_c   1.000
_cell.angle_alpha   90.00
_cell.angle_beta   90.00
_cell.angle_gamma   90.00
#
_symmetry.space_group_name_H-M   'P 1'
#
loop_
_entity.id
_entity.type
_entity.pdbx_description
1 polymer ?
#
loop_
_entity_poly.entity_id
_entity_poly.type
_entity_poly.pdbx_seq_one_letter_code
_entity_poly.pdbx_strand_id
1 'polypeptide(L)' 'MLLISSISAALAVAQVGKNGNTSAGWLPVCGQVTKYCNQVTGALVAGLIALITYIILLLHSIYTFLNPLLEKA' A
#
# COMPACT_ATOMS: atom_id res chain seq x y z
N MET A 1 -8.57 6.39 -4.71
CA MET A 1 -7.26 6.83 -4.18
C MET A 1 -6.16 6.07 -4.91
N LEU A 2 -5.30 6.76 -5.65
CA LEU A 2 -4.21 6.14 -6.42
C LEU A 2 -3.29 5.27 -5.56
N LEU A 3 -2.99 5.72 -4.32
CA LEU A 3 -2.16 5.00 -3.35
C LEU A 3 -2.67 3.58 -3.06
N ILE A 4 -3.98 3.41 -2.90
CA ILE A 4 -4.57 2.12 -2.56
C ILE A 4 -4.46 1.17 -3.75
N SER A 5 -4.78 1.65 -4.96
CA SER A 5 -4.70 0.86 -6.19
C SER A 5 -3.27 0.41 -6.50
N SER A 6 -2.27 1.28 -6.29
CA SER A 6 -0.87 0.92 -6.50
C SER A 6 -0.34 -0.07 -5.46
N ILE A 7 -0.72 0.09 -4.17
CA ILE A 7 -0.39 -0.89 -3.13
C ILE A 7 -1.04 -2.25 -3.46
N SER A 8 -2.30 -2.29 -3.88
CA SER A 8 -2.98 -3.54 -4.30
C SER A 8 -2.28 -4.23 -5.47
N ALA A 9 -1.85 -3.47 -6.49
CA ALA A 9 -1.09 -4.03 -7.60
C ALA A 9 0.27 -4.59 -7.15
N ALA A 10 1.00 -3.85 -6.31
CA ALA A 10 2.28 -4.30 -5.74
C ALA A 10 2.11 -5.55 -4.87
N LEU A 11 1.03 -5.62 -4.07
CA LEU A 11 0.66 -6.78 -3.27
C LEU A 11 0.45 -8.01 -4.13
N ALA A 12 -0.30 -7.89 -5.22
CA ALA A 12 -0.55 -9.00 -6.13
C ALA A 12 0.76 -9.55 -6.72
N VAL A 13 1.65 -8.66 -7.18
CA VAL A 13 2.96 -9.07 -7.70
C VAL A 13 3.85 -9.68 -6.60
N ALA A 14 3.80 -9.13 -5.38
CA ALA A 14 4.53 -9.69 -4.24
C ALA A 14 4.03 -11.10 -3.86
N GLN A 15 2.72 -11.34 -3.92
CA GLN A 15 2.14 -12.67 -3.68
C GLN A 15 2.62 -13.67 -4.74
N VAL A 16 2.52 -13.34 -6.02
CA VAL A 16 2.99 -14.23 -7.10
C VAL A 16 4.51 -14.40 -7.05
N GLY A 17 5.28 -13.37 -6.70
CA GLY A 17 6.73 -13.47 -6.53
C GLY A 17 7.16 -14.35 -5.35
N LYS A 18 6.32 -14.48 -4.31
CA LYS A 18 6.63 -15.22 -3.08
C LYS A 18 6.12 -16.67 -3.13
N ASN A 19 4.94 -16.90 -3.69
CA ASN A 19 4.32 -18.21 -3.77
C ASN A 19 4.41 -18.86 -5.16
N GLY A 20 4.68 -18.08 -6.21
CA GLY A 20 4.59 -18.53 -7.61
C GLY A 20 3.14 -18.66 -8.09
N ASN A 21 2.97 -18.95 -9.38
CA ASN A 21 1.70 -19.38 -9.95
C ASN A 21 1.95 -20.32 -11.14
N THR A 22 1.86 -21.63 -10.90
CA THR A 22 2.14 -22.67 -11.90
C THR A 22 1.20 -22.58 -13.11
N SER A 23 -0.06 -22.19 -12.91
CA SER A 23 -1.04 -22.03 -13.99
C SER A 23 -0.66 -20.93 -14.98
N ALA A 24 0.09 -19.92 -14.53
CA ALA A 24 0.62 -18.84 -15.38
C ALA A 24 2.11 -19.02 -15.73
N GLY A 25 2.73 -20.14 -15.35
CA GLY A 25 4.17 -20.37 -15.53
C GLY A 25 5.09 -19.48 -14.68
N TRP A 26 4.56 -18.83 -13.64
CA TRP A 26 5.34 -17.98 -12.75
C TRP A 26 6.01 -18.79 -11.64
N LEU A 27 7.35 -18.75 -11.60
CA LEU A 27 8.16 -19.40 -10.56
C LEU A 27 8.37 -18.47 -9.36
N PRO A 28 8.45 -18.96 -8.11
CA PRO A 28 8.71 -18.13 -6.93
C PRO A 28 10.09 -17.45 -6.97
N VAL A 29 10.11 -16.16 -7.32
CA VAL A 29 11.31 -15.32 -7.41
C VAL A 29 11.96 -15.08 -6.04
N CYS A 30 11.16 -14.95 -4.98
CA CYS A 30 11.67 -14.74 -3.62
C CYS A 30 12.50 -15.91 -3.08
N GLY A 31 12.37 -17.11 -3.64
CA GLY A 31 13.18 -18.28 -3.28
C GLY A 31 14.59 -18.26 -3.87
N GLN A 32 14.82 -17.45 -4.90
CA GLN A 32 16.10 -17.38 -5.62
C GLN A 32 16.80 -16.02 -5.44
N VAL A 33 16.04 -14.93 -5.26
CA VAL A 33 16.56 -13.58 -5.08
C VAL A 33 15.97 -12.94 -3.82
N THR A 34 16.45 -13.36 -2.66
CA THR A 34 15.96 -12.89 -1.34
C THR A 34 16.09 -11.38 -1.16
N LYS A 35 17.15 -10.76 -1.72
CA LYS A 35 17.37 -9.31 -1.64
C LYS A 35 16.23 -8.51 -2.28
N TYR A 36 15.74 -8.96 -3.44
CA TYR A 36 14.59 -8.35 -4.12
C TYR A 36 13.33 -8.47 -3.25
N CYS A 37 13.10 -9.65 -2.66
CA CYS A 37 11.93 -9.89 -1.81
C CYS A 37 11.89 -8.96 -0.59
N ASN A 38 13.04 -8.76 0.05
CA ASN A 38 13.16 -7.85 1.19
C ASN A 38 12.90 -6.39 0.78
N GLN A 39 13.40 -5.97 -0.38
CA GLN A 39 13.19 -4.61 -0.88
C GLN A 39 11.73 -4.35 -1.24
N VAL A 40 11.04 -5.29 -1.90
CA VAL A 40 9.60 -5.19 -2.20
C VAL A 40 8.78 -5.14 -0.92
N THR A 41 9.11 -5.97 0.06
CA THR A 41 8.43 -5.96 1.37
C THR A 41 8.63 -4.63 2.09
N GLY A 42 9.86 -4.09 2.08
CA GLY A 42 10.15 -2.76 2.63
C GLY A 42 9.37 -1.65 1.92
N ALA A 43 9.29 -1.68 0.59
CA ALA A 43 8.51 -0.73 -0.19
C ALA A 43 7.00 -0.81 0.12
N LEU A 44 6.48 -2.01 0.32
CA LEU A 44 5.09 -2.25 0.67
C LEU A 44 4.76 -1.66 2.06
N VAL A 45 5.62 -1.90 3.05
CA VAL A 45 5.49 -1.32 4.40
C VAL A 45 5.53 0.20 4.33
N ALA A 46 6.47 0.78 3.57
CA ALA A 46 6.53 2.23 3.36
C ALA A 46 5.26 2.80 2.72
N GLY A 47 4.67 2.09 1.75
CA GLY A 47 3.39 2.47 1.12
C GLY A 47 2.22 2.46 2.11
N LEU A 48 2.16 1.47 3.00
CA LEU A 48 1.17 1.42 4.08
C LEU A 48 1.31 2.59 5.06
N ILE A 49 2.54 2.96 5.42
CA ILE A 49 2.80 4.13 6.28
C ILE A 49 2.31 5.40 5.58
N ALA A 50 2.63 5.58 4.30
CA ALA A 50 2.16 6.72 3.52
C ALA A 50 0.62 6.80 3.43
N LEU A 51 -0.06 5.66 3.30
CA LEU A 51 -1.51 5.58 3.31
C LEU A 51 -2.10 6.04 4.65
N ILE A 52 -1.54 5.59 5.78
CA ILE A 52 -1.97 6.01 7.12
C ILE A 52 -1.78 7.52 7.29
N THR A 53 -0.61 8.06 6.94
CA THR A 53 -0.34 9.50 7.01
C THR A 53 -1.34 10.30 6.16
N TYR A 54 -1.67 9.82 4.95
CA TYR A 54 -2.64 10.47 4.08
C TYR A 54 -4.05 10.48 4.68
N ILE A 55 -4.49 9.38 5.31
CA ILE A 55 -5.79 9.31 6.01
C ILE A 55 -5.83 10.32 7.17
N ILE A 56 -4.76 10.43 7.95
CA ILE A 56 -4.67 11.41 9.05
C ILE A 56 -4.78 12.85 8.51
N LEU A 57 -4.07 13.16 7.43
CA LEU A 57 -4.14 14.46 6.78
C LEU A 57 -5.54 14.77 6.25
N LEU A 58 -6.22 13.80 5.64
CA LEU A 58 -7.60 13.96 5.20
C LEU A 58 -8.53 14.23 6.38
N LEU A 59 -8.41 13.46 7.47
CA LEU A 59 -9.24 13.63 8.65
C LEU A 59 -9.04 15.00 9.29
N HIS A 60 -7.79 15.44 9.40
CA HIS A 60 -7.46 16.78 9.90
C HIS A 60 -8.01 17.89 9.01
N SER A 61 -7.94 17.71 7.69
CA SER A 61 -8.51 18.66 6.72
C SER A 61 -10.02 18.75 6.90
N ILE A 62 -10.71 17.62 6.95
CA ILE A 62 -12.17 17.56 7.14
C ILE A 62 -12.56 18.21 8.46
N TYR A 63 -11.87 17.87 9.55
CA TYR A 63 -12.14 18.46 10.86
C TYR A 63 -11.97 19.97 10.86
N THR A 64 -10.88 20.48 10.30
CA THR A 64 -10.59 21.92 10.22
C THR A 64 -11.64 22.66 9.38
N PHE A 65 -12.11 22.06 8.29
CA PHE A 65 -13.17 22.64 7.46
C PHE A 65 -14.55 22.58 8.12
N LEU A 66 -14.86 21.50 8.84
CA LEU A 66 -16.20 21.25 9.39
C LEU A 66 -16.42 21.91 10.76
N ASN A 67 -15.37 22.06 11.57
CA ASN A 67 -15.43 22.71 12.89
C ASN A 67 -16.05 24.12 12.85
N PRO A 68 -15.62 25.06 11.98
CA PRO A 68 -16.24 26.38 11.91
C PRO A 68 -17.67 26.35 11.35
N LEU A 69 -18.08 25.32 10.62
CA LEU A 69 -19.45 25.18 10.10
C LEU A 69 -20.40 24.68 11.20
N LEU A 70 -19.91 23.79 12.07
CA LEU A 70 -20.68 23.23 13.18
C LEU A 70 -20.82 24.23 14.35
N GLU A 71 -19.87 25.15 14.53
CA GLU A 71 -19.98 26.22 15.53
C GLU A 71 -20.90 27.38 15.09
N LYS A 72 -21.25 27.44 13.80
CA LYS A 72 -22.10 28.50 13.22
C LYS A 72 -23.54 28.04 12.92
N ALA A 73 -23.85 26.76 13.08
CA ALA A 73 -25.19 26.17 12.94
C ALA A 73 -25.90 26.10 14.30
#